data_AF-A0A2N2GQP2-F1
#
_entry.id   AF-A0A2N2GQP2-F1
#
_cell.length_a   1.000
_cell.length_b   1.000
_cell.length_c   1.000
_cell.angle_alpha   90.00
_cell.angle_beta   90.00
_cell.angle_gamma   90.00
#
_symmetry.space_group_name_H-M   'P 1'
#
loop_
_entity.id
_entity.type
_entity.pdbx_description
1 polymer ?
#
loop_
_entity_poly.entity_id
_entity_poly.type
_entity_poly.pdbx_seq_one_letter_code
_entity_poly.pdbx_strand_id
1 'polypeptide(L)' 'MRIGMTYDLRDDYLKMGYTEDQTAEFDREGTILAIAEVLGELGHEVDR' A
#
# COMPACT_ATOMS: atom_id res chain seq x y z
N MET A 1 15.46 4.90 -10.51
CA MET A 1 14.45 5.97 -10.67
C MET A 1 13.75 6.14 -9.32
N ARG A 2 13.29 7.35 -8.98
CA ARG A 2 12.49 7.58 -7.77
C ARG A 2 11.01 7.42 -8.12
N ILE A 3 10.31 6.57 -7.39
CA ILE A 3 8.91 6.20 -7.63
C ILE A 3 8.11 6.55 -6.38
N GLY A 4 7.13 7.43 -6.52
CA GLY A 4 6.18 7.72 -5.45
C GLY A 4 5.11 6.64 -5.38
N MET A 5 4.81 6.15 -4.18
CA MET A 5 3.68 5.27 -3.92
C MET A 5 2.53 6.02 -3.26
N THR A 6 1.30 5.63 -3.59
CA THR A 6 0.11 6.17 -2.95
C THR A 6 -0.07 5.62 -1.54
N TYR A 7 -0.58 6.47 -0.66
CA TYR A 7 -0.89 6.17 0.73
C TYR A 7 -1.93 5.05 0.87
N ASP A 8 -1.72 4.14 1.83
CA ASP A 8 -2.67 3.07 2.15
C ASP A 8 -3.83 3.62 2.99
N LEU A 9 -4.99 3.79 2.36
CA LEU A 9 -6.22 4.24 3.04
C LEU A 9 -6.96 3.12 3.78
N ARG A 10 -6.64 1.85 3.50
CA ARG A 10 -7.40 0.70 4.03
C ARG A 10 -7.27 0.60 5.53
N ASP A 11 -6.03 0.68 6.01
CA ASP A 11 -5.70 0.58 7.44
C ASP A 11 -6.36 1.67 8.27
N ASP A 12 -6.43 2.89 7.74
CA ASP A 12 -7.05 4.00 8.44
C ASP A 12 -8.57 3.82 8.54
N TYR A 13 -9.21 3.30 7.50
CA TYR A 13 -10.64 3.03 7.51
C TYR A 13 -10.97 1.88 8.46
N LEU A 14 -10.14 0.84 8.50
CA LEU A 14 -10.25 -0.22 9.51
C LEU A 14 -10.12 0.35 10.94
N LYS A 15 -9.15 1.25 11.18
CA LYS A 15 -9.00 1.94 12.49
C LYS A 15 -10.19 2.85 12.82
N MET A 16 -10.87 3.40 11.81
CA MET A 16 -12.10 4.17 11.97
C MET A 16 -13.33 3.29 12.25
N GLY A 17 -13.19 1.96 12.28
CA GLY A 17 -14.25 1.01 12.62
C GLY A 17 -15.04 0.50 11.42
N TYR A 18 -14.54 0.70 10.19
CA TYR A 18 -15.12 0.09 8.99
C TYR A 18 -14.82 -1.41 8.97
N THR A 19 -15.70 -2.16 8.33
CA THR A 19 -15.54 -3.60 8.15
C THR A 19 -14.60 -3.94 6.98
N GLU A 20 -14.10 -5.18 6.98
CA GLU A 20 -13.31 -5.72 5.86
C GLU A 20 -14.06 -5.61 4.53
N ASP A 21 -15.37 -5.88 4.51
CA ASP A 21 -16.20 -5.79 3.31
C ASP A 21 -16.35 -4.35 2.80
N GLN A 22 -16.49 -3.38 3.71
CA GLN A 22 -16.57 -1.95 3.36
C GLN A 22 -15.25 -1.39 2.85
N THR A 23 -14.14 -2.07 3.12
CA THR A 23 -12.78 -1.66 2.71
C THR A 23 -12.20 -2.60 1.66
N ALA A 24 -13.03 -3.44 1.03
CA ALA A 24 -12.60 -4.46 0.07
C ALA A 24 -12.09 -3.89 -1.25
N GLU A 25 -12.44 -2.65 -1.59
CA GLU A 25 -11.98 -1.96 -2.80
C GLU A 25 -10.55 -1.41 -2.68
N PHE A 26 -10.02 -1.29 -1.45
CA PHE A 26 -8.67 -0.81 -1.23
C PHE A 26 -7.65 -1.94 -1.40
N ASP A 27 -6.46 -1.57 -1.88
CA ASP A 27 -5.31 -2.46 -1.88
C ASP A 27 -4.98 -2.92 -0.46
N ARG A 28 -4.48 -4.15 -0.34
CA ARG A 28 -3.97 -4.65 0.93
C ARG A 28 -2.55 -4.11 1.16
N GLU A 29 -2.22 -3.82 2.41
CA GLU A 29 -0.87 -3.43 2.82
C GLU A 29 0.20 -4.39 2.27
N GLY A 30 -0.05 -5.70 2.31
CA GLY A 30 0.85 -6.72 1.78
C GLY A 30 1.13 -6.58 0.28
N THR A 31 0.14 -6.17 -0.52
CA THR A 31 0.32 -5.90 -1.95
C THR A 31 1.24 -4.69 -2.15
N ILE A 32 1.02 -3.63 -1.39
CA ILE A 32 1.81 -2.39 -1.45
C ILE A 32 3.26 -2.65 -1.03
N LEU A 33 3.46 -3.43 0.04
CA LEU A 33 4.79 -3.85 0.51
C LEU A 33 5.53 -4.70 -0.54
N ALA A 34 4.85 -5.69 -1.12
CA ALA A 34 5.45 -6.56 -2.14
C ALA A 34 5.88 -5.77 -3.39
N ILE A 35 5.08 -4.79 -3.82
CA ILE A 35 5.45 -3.90 -4.94
C ILE A 35 6.68 -3.06 -4.57
N ALA A 36 6.70 -2.46 -3.37
CA ALA A 36 7.84 -1.66 -2.93
C ALA A 36 9.14 -2.47 -2.87
N GLU A 37 9.06 -3.71 -2.36
CA GLU A 37 10.19 -4.64 -2.30
C GLU A 37 10.74 -4.96 -3.69
N VAL A 38 9.87 -5.38 -4.62
CA VAL A 38 10.27 -5.69 -6.00
C VAL A 38 10.87 -4.48 -6.71
N LEU A 39 10.32 -3.28 -6.51
CA LEU A 39 10.91 -2.05 -7.07
C LEU A 39 12.31 -1.80 -6.50
N GLY A 40 12.53 -2.05 -5.22
CA GLY A 40 13.84 -2.00 -4.57
C GLY A 40 14.83 -3.00 -5.16
N GLU A 41 14.41 -4.26 -5.37
CA GLU A 41 15.22 -5.31 -6.00
C GLU A 41 15.62 -4.95 -7.43
N LEU A 42 14.76 -4.22 -8.15
CA LEU A 42 15.05 -3.70 -9.50
C LEU A 42 15.92 -2.43 -9.49
N GLY A 43 16.38 -1.97 -8.33
CA GLY A 43 17.26 -0.81 -8.18
C GLY A 43 16.52 0.52 -8.27
N HIS A 44 15.25 0.56 -7.89
CA HIS A 44 14.47 1.80 -7.79
C HIS A 44 14.36 2.27 -6.33
N GLU A 45 14.29 3.58 -6.15
CA GLU A 45 14.04 4.20 -4.85
C GLU A 45 12.54 4.46 -4.73
N VAL A 46 11.94 3.97 -3.65
CA VAL A 46 10.51 4.12 -3.38
C VAL A 46 10.32 5.19 -2.31
N ASP A 47 9.45 6.16 -2.61
CA ASP A 47 9.04 7.22 -1.69
C ASP A 47 7.58 6.99 -1.28
N ARG A 48 7.31 6.97 0.03
CA ARG A 48 6.00 6.65 0.63
C ARG A 48 5.39 7.88 1.28
#